data_AF-A0A497TW30-F1
#
_entry.id   AF-A0A497TW30-F1
#
_cell.length_a   1.000
_cell.length_b   1.000
_cell.length_c   1.000
_cell.angle_alpha   90.00
_cell.angle_beta   90.00
_cell.angle_gamma   90.00
#
_symmetry.space_group_name_H-M   'P 1'
#
loop_
_entity.id
_entity.type
_entity.pdbx_description
1 polymer ?
#
loop_
_entity_poly.entity_id
_entity_poly.type
_entity_poly.pdbx_seq_one_letter_code
_entity_poly.pdbx_strand_id
1 'polypeptide(L)'
;MCAQTLILRVCLLQQRQLFLAAMIFSLSWGPVIADDLDPQSELSVGNRIELSQSGEDQIFQSIQQGYGNLIAAIQVDSANGAVITSVADESQIQINQSGSTNQTNLQLEGSLHKLDINQTGFGNLLEADISGNAMQLNVEQAGIDQSLAVNQSGIQHIAMITQSGAGNEGTLIQAGDNNFAELSQDGIENLAAILQNGSGNRASLIQTGTGNHCDITQNGNFNLAEVLHHGDHNFTSVEQQGSFLNTVVHIFGDNQSMRIRQIQ
;
A
#
# COMPACT_ATOMS: atom_id res chain seq x y z
N MET A 1 -24.99 -23.36 -3.38
CA MET A 1 -24.22 -23.76 -2.18
C MET A 1 -24.34 -22.65 -1.16
N CYS A 2 -24.45 -22.99 0.12
CA CYS A 2 -24.79 -22.05 1.20
C CYS A 2 -23.59 -21.12 1.47
N ALA A 3 -23.81 -19.80 1.50
CA ALA A 3 -22.81 -18.85 2.01
C ALA A 3 -22.59 -19.12 3.50
N GLN A 4 -21.33 -19.29 3.92
CA GLN A 4 -20.96 -19.37 5.33
C GLN A 4 -20.15 -18.13 5.69
N THR A 5 -20.83 -17.14 6.30
CA THR A 5 -20.15 -16.06 7.03
C THR A 5 -19.85 -16.58 8.42
N LEU A 6 -18.58 -16.70 8.78
CA LEU A 6 -18.16 -17.18 10.09
C LEU A 6 -17.50 -16.01 10.84
N ILE A 7 -18.27 -15.35 11.70
CA ILE A 7 -17.73 -14.37 12.64
C ILE A 7 -17.16 -15.15 13.82
N LEU A 8 -15.84 -15.34 13.85
CA LEU A 8 -15.16 -16.06 14.92
C LEU A 8 -14.59 -15.05 15.91
N ARG A 9 -15.08 -15.06 17.16
CA ARG A 9 -14.44 -14.32 18.26
C ARG A 9 -13.23 -15.12 18.73
N VAL A 10 -12.01 -14.68 18.38
CA VAL A 10 -10.77 -15.32 18.87
C VAL A 10 -10.22 -14.45 20.00
N CYS A 11 -10.16 -15.03 21.20
CA CYS A 11 -9.49 -14.40 22.34
C CYS A 11 -7.98 -14.69 22.21
N LEU A 12 -7.19 -13.67 21.83
CA LEU A 12 -5.74 -13.80 21.73
C LEU A 12 -5.09 -13.38 23.06
N LEU A 13 -4.15 -14.20 23.52
CA LEU A 13 -3.36 -13.98 24.73
C LEU A 13 -1.98 -13.43 24.32
N GLN A 14 -1.76 -12.14 24.52
CA GLN A 14 -0.42 -11.56 24.51
C GLN A 14 -0.23 -10.75 25.79
N GLN A 15 0.85 -11.01 26.54
CA GLN A 15 1.22 -10.27 27.75
C GLN A 15 0.12 -10.08 28.83
N ARG A 16 -0.55 -11.16 29.25
CA ARG A 16 -1.44 -11.20 30.44
C ARG A 16 -2.68 -10.26 30.40
N GLN A 17 -3.16 -9.87 29.23
CA GLN A 17 -4.47 -9.22 29.04
C GLN A 17 -5.35 -10.13 28.17
N LEU A 18 -6.65 -10.27 28.49
CA LEU A 18 -7.63 -10.89 27.59
C LEU A 18 -7.98 -9.86 26.51
N PHE A 19 -7.65 -10.13 25.25
CA PHE A 19 -8.07 -9.28 24.13
C PHE A 19 -9.31 -9.88 23.46
N LEU A 20 -10.34 -9.06 23.22
CA LEU A 20 -11.40 -9.34 22.26
C LEU A 20 -11.04 -8.59 20.97
N ALA A 21 -10.79 -9.32 19.88
CA ALA A 21 -10.65 -8.75 18.54
C ALA A 21 -11.83 -9.19 17.69
N ALA A 22 -12.39 -8.28 16.89
CA ALA A 22 -13.34 -8.63 15.85
C ALA A 22 -12.56 -9.29 14.70
N MET A 23 -12.74 -10.60 14.54
CA MET A 23 -12.21 -11.38 13.42
C MET A 23 -13.36 -11.75 12.49
N ILE A 24 -13.24 -11.35 11.22
CA ILE A 24 -14.20 -11.71 10.18
C ILE A 24 -13.51 -12.59 9.16
N PHE A 25 -14.06 -13.78 8.97
CA PHE A 25 -13.77 -14.67 7.85
C PHE A 25 -15.04 -14.80 7.00
N SER A 26 -14.96 -14.41 5.72
CA SER A 26 -16.01 -14.67 4.75
C SER A 26 -15.48 -15.47 3.56
N LEU A 27 -16.18 -16.55 3.25
CA LEU A 27 -16.15 -17.25 1.96
C LEU A 27 -17.57 -17.11 1.41
N SER A 28 -17.87 -15.97 0.79
CA SER A 28 -19.26 -15.59 0.52
C SER A 28 -19.50 -15.13 -0.91
N TRP A 29 -20.75 -15.30 -1.33
CA TRP A 29 -21.31 -14.74 -2.55
C TRP A 29 -22.32 -13.67 -2.12
N GLY A 30 -22.02 -12.39 -2.37
CA GLY A 30 -22.89 -11.25 -2.06
C GLY A 30 -22.33 -10.27 -1.02
N PRO A 31 -23.01 -9.14 -0.79
CA PRO A 31 -22.57 -8.11 0.15
C PRO A 31 -22.71 -8.58 1.61
N VAL A 32 -21.66 -8.37 2.40
CA VAL A 32 -21.60 -8.63 3.84
C VAL A 32 -21.33 -7.31 4.55
N ILE A 33 -22.27 -6.88 5.38
CA ILE A 33 -22.06 -5.77 6.31
C ILE A 33 -21.87 -6.40 7.69
N ALA A 34 -20.77 -6.07 8.35
CA ALA A 34 -20.50 -6.52 9.70
C ALA A 34 -20.09 -5.31 10.55
N ASP A 35 -20.98 -4.97 11.49
CA ASP A 35 -20.74 -3.96 12.51
C ASP A 35 -20.38 -4.68 13.82
N ASP A 36 -19.37 -4.19 14.54
CA ASP A 36 -19.11 -4.66 15.90
C ASP A 36 -20.16 -4.04 16.85
N LEU A 37 -21.13 -4.86 17.28
CA LEU A 37 -22.27 -4.44 18.09
C LEU A 37 -22.13 -4.78 19.59
N ASP A 38 -20.90 -4.93 20.12
CA ASP A 38 -20.70 -5.22 21.55
C ASP A 38 -20.46 -3.92 22.37
N PRO A 39 -21.47 -3.42 23.12
CA PRO A 39 -21.34 -2.20 23.93
C PRO A 39 -20.46 -2.36 25.18
N GLN A 40 -19.89 -3.56 25.43
CA GLN A 40 -18.99 -3.83 26.57
C GLN A 40 -17.52 -4.02 26.14
N SER A 41 -17.22 -4.01 24.83
CA SER A 41 -15.86 -4.06 24.31
C SER A 41 -15.27 -2.65 24.28
N GLU A 42 -14.58 -2.25 25.35
CA GLU A 42 -13.88 -0.96 25.40
C GLU A 42 -12.75 -0.83 24.35
N LEU A 43 -12.50 -1.80 23.46
CA LEU A 43 -11.32 -1.83 22.58
C LEU A 43 -11.65 -1.80 21.07
N SER A 44 -12.93 -1.73 20.67
CA SER A 44 -13.37 -1.82 19.26
C SER A 44 -14.58 -0.93 18.91
N VAL A 45 -14.87 0.10 19.72
CA VAL A 45 -16.10 0.89 19.56
C VAL A 45 -16.08 1.69 18.25
N GLY A 46 -17.11 1.52 17.43
CA GLY A 46 -17.31 2.30 16.19
C GLY A 46 -16.55 1.78 14.96
N ASN A 47 -15.88 0.63 15.08
CA ASN A 47 -15.28 -0.06 13.95
C ASN A 47 -16.35 -0.60 12.99
N ARG A 48 -16.14 -0.42 11.68
CA ARG A 48 -17.09 -0.79 10.63
C ARG A 48 -16.39 -1.48 9.48
N ILE A 49 -16.99 -2.58 9.02
CA ILE A 49 -16.56 -3.31 7.83
C ILE A 49 -17.70 -3.34 6.81
N GLU A 50 -17.46 -2.76 5.64
CA GLU A 50 -18.31 -2.86 4.46
C GLU A 50 -17.63 -3.77 3.44
N LEU A 51 -18.18 -4.97 3.23
CA LEU A 51 -17.63 -5.93 2.28
C LEU A 51 -18.64 -6.23 1.16
N SER A 52 -18.19 -6.15 -0.09
CA SER A 52 -18.98 -6.56 -1.25
C SER A 52 -18.20 -7.56 -2.09
N GLN A 53 -18.67 -8.80 -2.14
CA GLN A 53 -18.00 -9.92 -2.81
C GLN A 53 -18.89 -10.46 -3.94
N SER A 54 -18.37 -10.53 -5.16
CA SER A 54 -19.08 -11.12 -6.31
C SER A 54 -18.17 -11.95 -7.21
N GLY A 55 -18.32 -13.27 -7.20
CA GLY A 55 -17.53 -14.23 -7.98
C GLY A 55 -17.05 -15.39 -7.11
N GLU A 56 -16.10 -16.20 -7.60
CA GLU A 56 -15.69 -17.45 -6.92
C GLU A 56 -14.45 -17.23 -6.03
N ASP A 57 -14.30 -18.00 -4.95
CA ASP A 57 -13.07 -18.13 -4.15
C ASP A 57 -12.46 -16.84 -3.57
N GLN A 58 -13.28 -15.82 -3.32
CA GLN A 58 -12.82 -14.58 -2.71
C GLN A 58 -12.50 -14.77 -1.22
N ILE A 59 -11.35 -14.24 -0.79
CA ILE A 59 -10.90 -14.29 0.60
C ILE A 59 -10.82 -12.86 1.13
N PHE A 60 -11.56 -12.61 2.19
CA PHE A 60 -11.40 -11.41 3.00
C PHE A 60 -11.17 -11.83 4.45
N GLN A 61 -10.05 -11.37 5.01
CA GLN A 61 -9.71 -11.53 6.41
C GLN A 61 -9.36 -10.16 6.97
N SER A 62 -10.02 -9.78 8.07
CA SER A 62 -9.62 -8.59 8.81
C SER A 62 -9.58 -8.85 10.31
N ILE A 63 -8.64 -8.19 10.97
CA ILE A 63 -8.54 -8.05 12.41
C ILE A 63 -8.53 -6.55 12.69
N GLN A 64 -9.56 -6.06 13.37
CA GLN A 64 -9.64 -4.66 13.78
C GLN A 64 -9.53 -4.55 15.30
N GLN A 65 -8.63 -3.67 15.75
CA GLN A 65 -8.45 -3.22 17.13
C GLN A 65 -8.35 -1.69 17.11
N GLY A 66 -8.83 -1.02 18.15
CA GLY A 66 -8.91 0.44 18.23
C GLY A 66 -10.32 0.97 17.93
N TYR A 67 -10.48 2.28 17.78
CA TYR A 67 -11.79 2.93 17.69
C TYR A 67 -12.05 3.53 16.32
N GLY A 68 -13.29 3.42 15.82
CA GLY A 68 -13.77 4.21 14.67
C GLY A 68 -13.12 3.91 13.32
N ASN A 69 -12.50 2.75 13.13
CA ASN A 69 -11.94 2.37 11.83
C ASN A 69 -13.03 1.99 10.83
N LEU A 70 -12.88 2.42 9.58
CA LEU A 70 -13.72 2.00 8.48
C LEU A 70 -12.87 1.21 7.48
N ILE A 71 -13.23 -0.06 7.27
CA ILE A 71 -12.70 -0.86 6.17
C ILE A 71 -13.82 -1.10 5.16
N ALA A 72 -13.64 -0.62 3.95
CA ALA A 72 -14.48 -0.92 2.81
C ALA A 72 -13.68 -1.78 1.82
N ALA A 73 -14.19 -2.97 1.48
CA ALA A 73 -13.57 -3.86 0.51
C ALA A 73 -14.59 -4.31 -0.53
N ILE A 74 -14.24 -4.15 -1.80
CA ILE A 74 -15.00 -4.64 -2.95
C ILE A 74 -14.13 -5.64 -3.70
N GLN A 75 -14.60 -6.87 -3.85
CA GLN A 75 -13.90 -7.94 -4.55
C GLN A 75 -14.83 -8.50 -5.64
N VAL A 76 -14.39 -8.44 -6.89
CA VAL A 76 -15.15 -8.86 -8.07
C VAL A 76 -14.36 -9.90 -8.86
N ASP A 77 -15.04 -10.90 -9.43
CA ASP A 77 -14.48 -12.06 -10.13
C ASP A 77 -13.84 -13.09 -9.19
N SER A 78 -12.74 -13.72 -9.57
CA SER A 78 -12.28 -14.97 -8.92
C SER A 78 -11.02 -14.83 -8.07
N ALA A 79 -10.98 -15.49 -6.91
CA ALA A 79 -9.76 -15.70 -6.12
C ALA A 79 -9.05 -14.42 -5.64
N ASN A 80 -9.74 -13.27 -5.52
CA ASN A 80 -9.15 -12.07 -4.93
C ASN A 80 -9.04 -12.23 -3.40
N GLY A 81 -7.89 -11.82 -2.85
CA GLY A 81 -7.53 -11.94 -1.45
C GLY A 81 -7.22 -10.58 -0.82
N ALA A 82 -7.82 -10.29 0.32
CA ALA A 82 -7.43 -9.15 1.14
C ALA A 82 -7.28 -9.61 2.60
N VAL A 83 -6.08 -9.43 3.15
CA VAL A 83 -5.75 -9.71 4.55
C VAL A 83 -5.33 -8.40 5.21
N ILE A 84 -6.10 -7.98 6.21
CA ILE A 84 -5.91 -6.69 6.88
C ILE A 84 -5.75 -6.90 8.38
N THR A 85 -4.65 -6.42 8.95
CA THR A 85 -4.45 -6.33 10.39
C THR A 85 -4.37 -4.86 10.76
N SER A 86 -5.42 -4.33 11.39
CA SER A 86 -5.54 -2.94 11.80
C SER A 86 -5.58 -2.84 13.31
N VAL A 87 -4.52 -2.29 13.90
CA VAL A 87 -4.44 -1.85 15.31
C VAL A 87 -4.32 -0.33 15.29
N ALA A 88 -5.38 0.32 14.80
CA ALA A 88 -5.37 1.75 14.53
C ALA A 88 -6.65 2.41 15.03
N ASP A 89 -6.67 3.73 15.10
CA ASP A 89 -7.85 4.52 15.44
C ASP A 89 -8.24 5.44 14.26
N GLU A 90 -9.53 5.61 14.02
CA GLU A 90 -10.13 6.53 13.05
C GLU A 90 -9.55 6.41 11.63
N SER A 91 -9.10 5.22 11.25
CA SER A 91 -8.46 5.00 9.96
C SER A 91 -9.47 4.53 8.91
N GLN A 92 -9.31 5.03 7.68
CA GLN A 92 -10.14 4.68 6.53
C GLN A 92 -9.33 3.87 5.53
N ILE A 93 -9.79 2.65 5.25
CA ILE A 93 -9.16 1.72 4.32
C ILE A 93 -10.20 1.36 3.28
N GLN A 94 -9.93 1.70 2.02
CA GLN A 94 -10.73 1.31 0.89
C GLN A 94 -9.90 0.40 -0.02
N ILE A 95 -10.46 -0.76 -0.36
CA ILE A 95 -9.83 -1.74 -1.25
C ILE A 95 -10.84 -2.12 -2.33
N ASN A 96 -10.48 -1.92 -3.59
CA ASN A 96 -11.24 -2.39 -4.75
C ASN A 96 -10.37 -3.36 -5.56
N GLN A 97 -10.76 -4.64 -5.59
CA GLN A 97 -10.09 -5.68 -6.36
C GLN A 97 -11.03 -6.20 -7.44
N SER A 98 -10.61 -6.15 -8.69
CA SER A 98 -11.35 -6.71 -9.84
C SER A 98 -10.44 -7.54 -10.74
N GLY A 99 -10.98 -8.62 -11.31
CA GLY A 99 -10.19 -9.64 -11.98
C GLY A 99 -9.78 -10.77 -11.04
N SER A 100 -8.68 -11.45 -11.32
CA SER A 100 -8.35 -12.71 -10.67
C SER A 100 -7.08 -12.66 -9.83
N THR A 101 -7.08 -13.38 -8.70
CA THR A 101 -5.88 -13.60 -7.87
C THR A 101 -5.15 -12.33 -7.42
N ASN A 102 -5.84 -11.19 -7.33
CA ASN A 102 -5.26 -9.98 -6.76
C ASN A 102 -5.18 -10.13 -5.25
N GLN A 103 -4.03 -9.82 -4.66
CA GLN A 103 -3.76 -9.99 -3.25
C GLN A 103 -3.32 -8.67 -2.61
N THR A 104 -3.98 -8.29 -1.52
CA THR A 104 -3.58 -7.16 -0.67
C THR A 104 -3.32 -7.67 0.74
N ASN A 105 -2.10 -7.49 1.23
CA ASN A 105 -1.71 -7.76 2.61
C ASN A 105 -1.37 -6.43 3.29
N LEU A 106 -2.13 -6.07 4.32
CA LEU A 106 -2.04 -4.75 4.93
C LEU A 106 -1.90 -4.85 6.46
N GLN A 107 -0.83 -4.25 6.99
CA GLN A 107 -0.64 -4.00 8.41
C GLN A 107 -0.73 -2.50 8.68
N LEU A 108 -1.60 -2.13 9.61
CA LEU A 108 -1.88 -0.74 9.96
C LEU A 108 -1.80 -0.56 11.47
N GLU A 109 -0.93 0.34 11.92
CA GLU A 109 -0.75 0.68 13.34
C GLU A 109 -0.78 2.18 13.54
N GLY A 110 -1.56 2.65 14.52
CA GLY A 110 -1.57 4.05 14.91
C GLY A 110 -2.90 4.74 14.67
N SER A 111 -2.97 5.85 13.92
CA SER A 111 -4.24 6.59 13.79
C SER A 111 -4.36 7.48 12.56
N LEU A 112 -5.61 7.77 12.17
CA LEU A 112 -5.98 8.71 11.11
C LEU A 112 -5.41 8.35 9.73
N HIS A 113 -5.13 7.07 9.47
CA HIS A 113 -4.61 6.67 8.17
C HIS A 113 -5.69 6.69 7.10
N LYS A 114 -5.30 7.04 5.87
CA LYS A 114 -6.18 7.01 4.71
C LYS A 114 -5.55 6.20 3.58
N LEU A 115 -6.11 5.02 3.35
CA LEU A 115 -5.63 4.06 2.36
C LEU A 115 -6.70 3.87 1.29
N ASP A 116 -6.31 4.03 0.02
CA ASP A 116 -7.13 3.75 -1.16
C ASP A 116 -6.34 2.83 -2.08
N ILE A 117 -6.83 1.61 -2.28
CA ILE A 117 -6.11 0.55 -2.99
C ILE A 117 -7.03 0.02 -4.08
N ASN A 118 -6.58 0.14 -5.33
CA ASN A 118 -7.28 -0.33 -6.51
C ASN A 118 -6.40 -1.33 -7.25
N GLN A 119 -6.79 -2.60 -7.26
CA GLN A 119 -6.11 -3.66 -8.02
C GLN A 119 -7.04 -4.19 -9.10
N THR A 120 -6.64 -4.06 -10.35
CA THR A 120 -7.42 -4.50 -11.52
C THR A 120 -6.57 -5.41 -12.40
N GLY A 121 -7.10 -6.57 -12.76
CA GLY A 121 -6.41 -7.54 -13.62
C GLY A 121 -6.08 -8.85 -12.90
N PHE A 122 -4.91 -9.43 -13.19
CA PHE A 122 -4.54 -10.76 -12.74
C PHE A 122 -3.30 -10.73 -11.84
N GLY A 123 -3.35 -11.37 -10.67
CA GLY A 123 -2.13 -11.67 -9.89
C GLY A 123 -1.41 -10.47 -9.28
N ASN A 124 -2.06 -9.30 -9.19
CA ASN A 124 -1.41 -8.13 -8.60
C ASN A 124 -1.27 -8.31 -7.09
N LEU A 125 -0.07 -8.06 -6.55
CA LEU A 125 0.28 -8.17 -5.15
C LEU A 125 0.62 -6.78 -4.58
N LEU A 126 -0.02 -6.45 -3.47
CA LEU A 126 0.34 -5.32 -2.61
C LEU A 126 0.65 -5.83 -1.21
N GLU A 127 1.83 -5.46 -0.71
CA GLU A 127 2.20 -5.59 0.69
C GLU A 127 2.45 -4.20 1.26
N ALA A 128 1.68 -3.81 2.28
CA ALA A 128 1.79 -2.50 2.91
C ALA A 128 1.88 -2.61 4.43
N ASP A 129 2.89 -1.98 5.01
CA ASP A 129 3.09 -1.81 6.45
C ASP A 129 3.14 -0.32 6.78
N ILE A 130 2.09 0.16 7.47
CA ILE A 130 1.86 1.57 7.73
C ILE A 130 1.76 1.76 9.24
N SER A 131 2.74 2.45 9.82
CA SER A 131 2.83 2.70 11.26
C SER A 131 2.98 4.20 11.56
N GLY A 132 2.07 4.75 12.36
CA GLY A 132 2.20 6.11 12.89
C GLY A 132 0.91 6.92 12.83
N ASN A 133 0.96 8.17 12.35
CA ASN A 133 -0.23 9.03 12.35
C ASN A 133 -0.44 9.74 11.02
N ALA A 134 -1.70 9.79 10.57
CA ALA A 134 -2.14 10.56 9.41
C ALA A 134 -1.41 10.20 8.11
N MET A 135 -1.09 8.92 7.92
CA MET A 135 -0.42 8.43 6.70
C MET A 135 -1.43 8.24 5.58
N GLN A 136 -1.05 8.62 4.37
CA GLN A 136 -1.84 8.42 3.17
C GLN A 136 -1.12 7.50 2.18
N LEU A 137 -1.84 6.49 1.72
CA LEU A 137 -1.40 5.57 0.68
C LEU A 137 -2.49 5.49 -0.40
N ASN A 138 -2.14 5.82 -1.63
CA ASN A 138 -2.97 5.58 -2.80
C ASN A 138 -2.23 4.63 -3.75
N VAL A 139 -2.84 3.49 -4.06
CA VAL A 139 -2.28 2.46 -4.94
C VAL A 139 -3.26 2.17 -6.07
N GLU A 140 -2.77 2.21 -7.30
CA GLU A 140 -3.45 1.70 -8.48
C GLU A 140 -2.54 0.69 -9.19
N GLN A 141 -2.91 -0.59 -9.16
CA GLN A 141 -2.23 -1.65 -9.91
C GLN A 141 -3.17 -2.17 -10.99
N ALA A 142 -2.87 -1.87 -12.25
CA ALA A 142 -3.69 -2.22 -13.40
C ALA A 142 -2.91 -3.09 -14.38
N GLY A 143 -3.13 -4.40 -14.34
CA GLY A 143 -2.42 -5.31 -15.22
C GLY A 143 -2.24 -6.71 -14.67
N ILE A 144 -1.13 -7.32 -15.06
CA ILE A 144 -0.78 -8.71 -14.74
C ILE A 144 0.47 -8.72 -13.86
N ASP A 145 0.42 -9.45 -12.75
CA ASP A 145 1.55 -9.74 -11.86
C ASP A 145 2.33 -8.49 -11.40
N GLN A 146 1.63 -7.39 -11.14
CA GLN A 146 2.24 -6.21 -10.53
C GLN A 146 2.60 -6.50 -9.07
N SER A 147 3.79 -6.10 -8.62
CA SER A 147 4.24 -6.28 -7.24
C SER A 147 4.60 -4.94 -6.62
N LEU A 148 4.04 -4.65 -5.44
CA LEU A 148 4.30 -3.43 -4.71
C LEU A 148 4.52 -3.70 -3.23
N ALA A 149 5.64 -3.22 -2.70
CA ALA A 149 5.92 -3.17 -1.27
C ALA A 149 5.97 -1.72 -0.78
N VAL A 150 5.17 -1.41 0.25
CA VAL A 150 5.14 -0.08 0.88
C VAL A 150 5.42 -0.19 2.37
N ASN A 151 6.40 0.55 2.86
CA ASN A 151 6.64 0.75 4.29
C ASN A 151 6.62 2.23 4.63
N GLN A 152 5.76 2.62 5.55
CA GLN A 152 5.51 4.01 5.86
C GLN A 152 5.52 4.15 7.39
N SER A 153 6.53 4.83 7.94
CA SER A 153 6.71 4.97 9.39
C SER A 153 6.88 6.44 9.82
N GLY A 154 6.00 6.91 10.72
CA GLY A 154 6.08 8.27 11.27
C GLY A 154 4.79 9.07 11.08
N ILE A 155 4.89 10.31 10.62
CA ILE A 155 3.75 11.25 10.61
C ILE A 155 3.55 11.87 9.24
N GLN A 156 2.30 11.90 8.77
CA GLN A 156 1.86 12.66 7.59
C GLN A 156 2.63 12.33 6.30
N HIS A 157 2.99 11.07 6.09
CA HIS A 157 3.55 10.65 4.81
C HIS A 157 2.47 10.47 3.75
N ILE A 158 2.80 10.82 2.51
CA ILE A 158 1.93 10.60 1.35
C ILE A 158 2.72 9.74 0.36
N ALA A 159 2.12 8.62 -0.02
CA ALA A 159 2.60 7.74 -1.07
C ALA A 159 1.51 7.60 -2.14
N MET A 160 1.88 7.86 -3.39
CA MET A 160 1.02 7.67 -4.57
C MET A 160 1.73 6.72 -5.53
N ILE A 161 1.12 5.57 -5.81
CA ILE A 161 1.71 4.55 -6.67
C ILE A 161 0.72 4.16 -7.76
N THR A 162 1.19 4.16 -9.01
CA THR A 162 0.47 3.64 -10.17
C THR A 162 1.36 2.67 -10.94
N GLN A 163 0.95 1.43 -11.08
CA GLN A 163 1.63 0.42 -11.90
C GLN A 163 0.68 -0.10 -12.98
N SER A 164 1.05 0.07 -14.24
CA SER A 164 0.30 -0.43 -15.40
C SER A 164 1.16 -1.35 -16.29
N GLY A 165 0.52 -2.39 -16.85
CA GLY A 165 1.16 -3.32 -17.79
C GLY A 165 1.40 -4.69 -17.19
N ALA A 166 2.64 -5.21 -17.22
CA ALA A 166 2.93 -6.57 -16.74
C ALA A 166 4.23 -6.66 -15.94
N GLY A 167 4.18 -7.27 -14.75
CA GLY A 167 5.37 -7.64 -13.99
C GLY A 167 6.21 -6.46 -13.48
N ASN A 168 5.64 -5.25 -13.30
CA ASN A 168 6.42 -4.17 -12.70
C ASN A 168 6.53 -4.39 -11.18
N GLU A 169 7.69 -4.04 -10.64
CA GLU A 169 8.03 -4.14 -9.24
C GLU A 169 8.34 -2.76 -8.68
N GLY A 170 7.67 -2.42 -7.58
CA GLY A 170 7.82 -1.16 -6.88
C GLY A 170 8.11 -1.38 -5.41
N THR A 171 9.05 -0.60 -4.86
CA THR A 171 9.31 -0.51 -3.42
C THR A 171 9.29 0.94 -2.98
N LEU A 172 8.52 1.26 -1.94
CA LEU A 172 8.44 2.61 -1.38
C LEU A 172 8.62 2.53 0.14
N ILE A 173 9.65 3.20 0.65
CA ILE A 173 9.95 3.27 2.08
C ILE A 173 10.06 4.72 2.49
N GLN A 174 9.20 5.17 3.40
CA GLN A 174 9.24 6.52 3.98
C GLN A 174 9.34 6.43 5.50
N ALA A 175 10.33 7.12 6.07
CA ALA A 175 10.53 7.24 7.49
C ALA A 175 10.73 8.70 7.91
N GLY A 176 10.05 9.11 8.99
CA GLY A 176 10.15 10.47 9.57
C GLY A 176 8.84 11.24 9.45
N ASP A 177 8.90 12.51 9.03
CA ASP A 177 7.73 13.40 9.02
C ASP A 177 7.50 14.09 7.67
N ASN A 178 6.27 14.11 7.17
CA ASN A 178 5.87 14.90 5.99
C ASN A 178 6.63 14.59 4.69
N ASN A 179 7.00 13.34 4.44
CA ASN A 179 7.61 12.91 3.19
C ASN A 179 6.53 12.63 2.12
N PHE A 180 6.84 12.96 0.86
CA PHE A 180 6.02 12.70 -0.31
C PHE A 180 6.78 11.83 -1.31
N ALA A 181 6.16 10.73 -1.74
CA ALA A 181 6.69 9.85 -2.77
C ALA A 181 5.61 9.54 -3.81
N GLU A 182 5.99 9.69 -5.08
CA GLU A 182 5.18 9.34 -6.23
C GLU A 182 5.96 8.33 -7.09
N LEU A 183 5.31 7.22 -7.42
CA LEU A 183 5.85 6.16 -8.25
C LEU A 183 4.87 5.82 -9.37
N SER A 184 5.28 5.99 -10.62
CA SER A 184 4.51 5.59 -11.79
C SER A 184 5.35 4.67 -12.68
N GLN A 185 4.86 3.46 -12.94
CA GLN A 185 5.48 2.50 -13.85
C GLN A 185 4.46 2.09 -14.91
N ASP A 186 4.74 2.41 -16.17
CA ASP A 186 3.90 2.03 -17.31
C ASP A 186 4.72 1.18 -18.30
N GLY A 187 4.43 -0.12 -18.33
CA GLY A 187 5.09 -1.04 -19.24
C GLY A 187 5.34 -2.42 -18.65
N ILE A 188 6.50 -3.00 -18.97
CA ILE A 188 6.79 -4.41 -18.68
C ILE A 188 8.09 -4.52 -17.88
N GLU A 189 8.06 -5.28 -16.79
CA GLU A 189 9.25 -5.61 -15.99
C GLU A 189 10.06 -4.38 -15.52
N ASN A 190 9.41 -3.25 -15.27
CA ASN A 190 10.09 -2.09 -14.69
C ASN A 190 10.32 -2.30 -13.19
N LEU A 191 11.47 -1.88 -12.69
CA LEU A 191 11.85 -1.92 -11.27
C LEU A 191 12.06 -0.51 -10.73
N ALA A 192 11.45 -0.23 -9.58
CA ALA A 192 11.51 1.06 -8.94
C ALA A 192 11.67 0.97 -7.43
N ALA A 193 12.57 1.79 -6.87
CA ALA A 193 12.71 1.95 -5.43
C ALA A 193 12.78 3.43 -5.03
N ILE A 194 11.96 3.84 -4.07
CA ILE A 194 12.03 5.15 -3.42
C ILE A 194 12.24 4.95 -1.92
N LEU A 195 13.35 5.46 -1.39
CA LEU A 195 13.67 5.48 0.03
C LEU A 195 13.83 6.93 0.51
N GLN A 196 13.00 7.36 1.45
CA GLN A 196 13.07 8.69 2.07
C GLN A 196 13.20 8.56 3.58
N ASN A 197 14.27 9.12 4.13
CA ASN A 197 14.52 9.18 5.56
C ASN A 197 14.77 10.62 5.99
N GLY A 198 13.91 11.14 6.87
CA GLY A 198 13.97 12.49 7.41
C GLY A 198 12.65 13.22 7.19
N SER A 199 12.69 14.54 6.99
CA SER A 199 11.48 15.35 6.92
C SER A 199 11.34 16.20 5.66
N GLY A 200 10.12 16.25 5.11
CA GLY A 200 9.79 17.13 3.99
C GLY A 200 10.46 16.73 2.67
N ASN A 201 10.94 15.49 2.55
CA ASN A 201 11.53 15.01 1.31
C ASN A 201 10.45 14.75 0.26
N ARG A 202 10.77 15.01 -1.00
CA ARG A 202 9.91 14.78 -2.15
C ARG A 202 10.64 13.99 -3.22
N ALA A 203 10.06 12.86 -3.61
CA ALA A 203 10.55 12.01 -4.69
C ALA A 203 9.42 11.75 -5.69
N SER A 204 9.71 11.87 -6.98
CA SER A 204 8.82 11.46 -8.07
C SER A 204 9.61 10.61 -9.06
N LEU A 205 9.10 9.41 -9.33
CA LEU A 205 9.68 8.45 -10.27
C LEU A 205 8.63 8.09 -11.33
N ILE A 206 8.97 8.29 -12.60
CA ILE A 206 8.13 7.86 -13.72
C ILE A 206 8.97 7.01 -14.67
N GLN A 207 8.52 5.79 -14.94
CA GLN A 207 9.15 4.86 -15.88
C GLN A 207 8.16 4.45 -16.95
N THR A 208 8.52 4.64 -18.22
CA THR A 208 7.74 4.15 -19.36
C THR A 208 8.63 3.32 -20.28
N GLY A 209 8.22 2.08 -20.54
CA GLY A 209 8.94 1.13 -21.40
C GLY A 209 9.16 -0.22 -20.74
N THR A 210 10.21 -0.93 -21.16
CA THR A 210 10.51 -2.29 -20.71
C THR A 210 11.82 -2.35 -19.94
N GLY A 211 11.83 -3.01 -18.79
CA GLY A 211 13.07 -3.32 -18.06
C GLY A 211 13.82 -2.12 -17.50
N ASN A 212 13.14 -0.97 -17.30
CA ASN A 212 13.79 0.18 -16.68
C ASN A 212 13.98 -0.05 -15.18
N HIS A 213 15.09 0.40 -14.63
CA HIS A 213 15.42 0.31 -13.20
C HIS A 213 15.80 1.69 -12.66
N CYS A 214 15.07 2.19 -11.66
CA CYS A 214 15.48 3.39 -10.95
C CYS A 214 15.39 3.27 -9.42
N ASP A 215 16.45 3.75 -8.76
CA ASP A 215 16.53 3.89 -7.30
C ASP A 215 16.68 5.36 -6.91
N ILE A 216 15.81 5.86 -6.03
CA ILE A 216 15.94 7.17 -5.38
C ILE A 216 16.14 6.95 -3.87
N THR A 217 17.20 7.51 -3.31
CA THR A 217 17.47 7.52 -1.87
C THR A 217 17.70 8.96 -1.39
N GLN A 218 16.86 9.43 -0.47
CA GLN A 218 16.94 10.75 0.15
C GLN A 218 17.13 10.61 1.65
N ASN A 219 18.31 10.97 2.14
CA ASN A 219 18.66 11.00 3.56
C ASN A 219 18.86 12.46 4.00
N GLY A 220 17.97 12.94 4.85
CA GLY A 220 17.99 14.31 5.38
C GLY A 220 16.67 15.01 5.14
N ASN A 221 16.68 16.33 4.92
CA ASN A 221 15.45 17.13 4.98
C ASN A 221 15.25 17.98 3.74
N PHE A 222 14.00 18.14 3.30
CA PHE A 222 13.64 19.02 2.19
C PHE A 222 14.39 18.72 0.89
N ASN A 223 14.75 17.47 0.65
CA ASN A 223 15.37 17.05 -0.60
C ASN A 223 14.30 16.83 -1.68
N LEU A 224 14.63 17.15 -2.93
CA LEU A 224 13.79 16.96 -4.11
C LEU A 224 14.53 16.09 -5.13
N ALA A 225 13.88 15.01 -5.55
CA ALA A 225 14.36 14.14 -6.62
C ALA A 225 13.22 13.86 -7.61
N GLU A 226 13.48 14.10 -8.89
CA GLU A 226 12.59 13.77 -9.99
C GLU A 226 13.37 12.94 -11.02
N VAL A 227 12.85 11.76 -11.36
CA VAL A 227 13.44 10.90 -12.39
C VAL A 227 12.37 10.47 -13.38
N LEU A 228 12.68 10.66 -14.67
CA LEU A 228 11.87 10.22 -15.81
C LEU A 228 12.69 9.30 -16.71
N HIS A 229 12.20 8.07 -16.91
CA HIS A 229 12.71 7.12 -17.90
C HIS A 229 11.72 6.96 -19.04
N HIS A 230 12.21 7.13 -20.26
CA HIS A 230 11.47 6.82 -21.47
C HIS A 230 12.33 6.01 -22.43
N GLY A 231 11.93 4.76 -22.69
CA GLY A 231 12.68 3.79 -23.48
C GLY A 231 12.92 2.52 -22.67
N ASP A 232 13.81 1.66 -23.16
CA ASP A 232 14.00 0.33 -22.58
C ASP A 232 15.36 0.18 -21.87
N HIS A 233 15.40 -0.63 -20.81
CA HIS A 233 16.62 -0.99 -20.09
C HIS A 233 17.44 0.19 -19.56
N ASN A 234 16.77 1.27 -19.16
CA ASN A 234 17.44 2.41 -18.56
C ASN A 234 17.70 2.17 -17.08
N PHE A 235 18.86 2.61 -16.61
CA PHE A 235 19.26 2.54 -15.21
C PHE A 235 19.46 3.95 -14.64
N THR A 236 18.87 4.24 -13.47
CA THR A 236 19.21 5.45 -12.71
C THR A 236 19.34 5.18 -11.22
N SER A 237 20.30 5.84 -10.60
CA SER A 237 20.40 5.90 -9.14
C SER A 237 20.61 7.34 -8.71
N VAL A 238 19.75 7.83 -7.83
CA VAL A 238 19.84 9.16 -7.19
C VAL A 238 20.06 8.96 -5.70
N GLU A 239 21.16 9.47 -5.18
CA GLU A 239 21.47 9.50 -3.74
C GLU A 239 21.65 10.95 -3.28
N GLN A 240 20.80 11.39 -2.36
CA GLN A 240 20.87 12.71 -1.74
C GLN A 240 21.13 12.56 -0.23
N GLN A 241 22.23 13.13 0.25
CA GLN A 241 22.60 13.18 1.67
C GLN A 241 22.74 14.64 2.09
N GLY A 242 21.86 15.12 2.97
CA GLY A 242 21.89 16.51 3.44
C GLY A 242 20.51 17.15 3.35
N SER A 243 20.47 18.48 3.20
CA SER A 243 19.19 19.20 3.13
C SER A 243 19.14 20.14 1.93
N PHE A 244 17.93 20.33 1.39
CA PHE A 244 17.66 21.22 0.24
C PHE A 244 18.39 20.82 -1.05
N LEU A 245 18.70 19.53 -1.21
CA LEU A 245 19.28 19.00 -2.44
C LEU A 245 18.20 18.86 -3.51
N ASN A 246 18.55 19.19 -4.76
CA ASN A 246 17.64 19.10 -5.89
C ASN A 246 18.31 18.30 -7.01
N THR A 247 17.63 17.26 -7.48
CA THR A 247 18.04 16.44 -8.61
C THR A 247 16.86 16.26 -9.56
N VAL A 248 17.09 16.51 -10.85
CA VAL A 248 16.17 16.18 -11.94
C VAL A 248 16.95 15.37 -12.97
N VAL A 249 16.43 14.20 -13.34
CA VAL A 249 17.06 13.27 -14.27
C VAL A 249 16.04 12.83 -15.31
N HIS A 250 16.27 13.22 -16.56
CA HIS A 250 15.46 12.74 -17.68
C HIS A 250 16.33 11.88 -18.58
N ILE A 251 15.90 10.64 -18.81
CA ILE A 251 16.54 9.70 -19.70
C ILE A 251 15.57 9.37 -20.84
N PHE A 252 16.08 9.52 -22.07
CA PHE A 252 15.37 9.15 -23.29
C PHE A 252 16.23 8.17 -24.10
N GLY A 253 15.57 7.14 -24.65
CA GLY A 253 16.21 6.08 -25.44
C GLY A 253 16.53 4.87 -24.59
N ASP A 254 17.30 3.94 -25.15
CA ASP A 254 17.52 2.63 -24.55
C ASP A 254 18.92 2.49 -23.95
N ASN A 255 19.06 1.61 -22.96
CA ASN A 255 20.34 1.22 -22.35
C ASN A 255 21.15 2.39 -21.77
N GLN A 256 20.48 3.44 -21.31
CA GLN A 256 21.15 4.56 -20.67
C GLN A 256 21.41 4.25 -19.20
N SER A 257 22.50 4.79 -18.66
CA SER A 257 22.83 4.63 -17.25
C SER A 257 23.24 5.97 -16.66
N MET A 258 22.56 6.38 -15.58
CA MET A 258 22.91 7.58 -14.85
C MET A 258 23.04 7.29 -13.35
N ARG A 259 24.04 7.91 -12.71
CA ARG A 259 24.20 7.89 -11.25
C ARG A 259 24.46 9.30 -10.75
N ILE A 260 23.67 9.74 -9.80
CA ILE A 260 23.74 11.07 -9.21
C ILE A 260 23.93 10.85 -7.72
N ARG A 261 24.98 11.47 -7.17
CA ARG A 261 25.22 11.48 -5.74
C ARG A 261 25.50 12.91 -5.29
N GLN A 262 24.60 13.46 -4.49
CA GLN A 262 24.72 14.78 -3.89
C GLN A 262 24.91 14.60 -2.38
N ILE A 263 25.96 15.20 -1.83
CA ILE A 263 26.26 15.18 -0.40
C ILE A 263 26.53 16.61 0.02
N GLN A 264 25.87 17.05 1.09
CA GLN A 264 26.03 18.38 1.68
C GLN A 264 26.20 18.29 3.20
#